data_AF-X0XC29-F1
#
_entry.id   AF-X0XC29-F1
#
_cell.length_a   1.000
_cell.length_b   1.000
_cell.length_c   1.000
_cell.angle_alpha   90.00
_cell.angle_beta   90.00
_cell.angle_gamma   90.00
#
_symmetry.space_group_name_H-M   'P 1'
#
loop_
_entity.id
_entity.type
_entity.pdbx_description
1 polymer ?
#
loop_
_entity_poly.entity_id
_entity_poly.type
_entity_poly.pdbx_seq_one_letter_code
_entity_poly.pdbx_strand_id
1 'polypeptide(L)'
;VPELNRPMFLYRRAEDTLAAAAAWLKEIKDEPFFLWVHLMDAHGPYTPPPPFETRFAGDGLTLTPFDRLRLPLTETQITRKTAPEDYIPGIPAYQALGFEPSSPPKYESRFKEYLDRYDGAIAYVDLAVGRLLALLKSQNRYNDAIIIVHADHGEAFGEQGVFFFHGLTVTRDQIHVPLIVKAAQLAPGRYSAPVSLCDIMPFLAEALDLDAPGGMMGRSLLARPDPQRFIPSQILRQLAIINNENLYLYGQGYFEPA
;
A
#
# COMPACT_ATOMS: atom_id res chain seq x y z
N VAL A 1 3.58 -11.39 25.97
CA VAL A 1 2.44 -10.44 25.85
C VAL A 1 1.77 -10.72 24.52
N PRO A 2 0.76 -11.61 24.46
CA PRO A 2 0.31 -12.16 23.18
C PRO A 2 -1.19 -11.93 22.89
N GLU A 3 -1.49 -11.92 21.59
CA GLU A 3 -2.77 -11.69 20.93
C GLU A 3 -3.88 -12.69 21.30
N LEU A 4 -5.07 -12.16 21.57
CA LEU A 4 -6.36 -12.86 21.60
C LEU A 4 -7.43 -11.89 21.03
N ASN A 5 -7.67 -11.99 19.71
CA ASN A 5 -8.88 -11.54 19.01
C ASN A 5 -9.32 -10.07 19.18
N ARG A 6 -8.40 -9.15 18.82
CA ARG A 6 -8.62 -7.80 18.23
C ARG A 6 -9.71 -6.89 18.83
N PRO A 7 -9.43 -6.16 19.92
CA PRO A 7 -10.16 -4.94 20.28
C PRO A 7 -9.49 -3.68 19.68
N MET A 8 -10.25 -2.98 18.84
CA MET A 8 -10.14 -1.59 18.32
C MET A 8 -8.74 -0.96 18.10
N PHE A 9 -8.43 -0.70 16.83
CA PHE A 9 -7.26 -0.02 16.25
C PHE A 9 -5.92 -0.75 16.44
N LEU A 10 -5.56 -1.56 15.44
CA LEU A 10 -4.27 -2.27 15.36
C LEU A 10 -3.06 -1.33 15.23
N TYR A 11 -3.25 -0.07 14.86
CA TYR A 11 -2.18 0.82 14.42
C TYR A 11 -2.37 2.24 14.94
N ARG A 12 -1.26 2.96 15.15
CA ARG A 12 -1.26 4.40 15.44
C ARG A 12 -1.75 5.15 14.20
N ARG A 13 -2.60 6.17 14.40
CA ARG A 13 -3.04 7.07 13.31
C ARG A 13 -1.84 7.78 12.69
N ALA A 14 -2.01 8.23 11.44
CA ALA A 14 -0.96 8.97 10.73
C ALA A 14 -0.50 10.20 11.52
N GLU A 15 -1.41 10.92 12.18
CA GLU A 15 -1.05 12.07 13.00
C GLU A 15 -0.21 11.71 14.23
N ASP A 16 -0.54 10.62 14.93
CA ASP A 16 0.22 10.15 16.10
C ASP A 16 1.59 9.64 15.69
N THR A 17 1.65 8.90 14.58
CA THR A 17 2.90 8.40 14.00
C THR A 17 3.79 9.55 13.58
N LEU A 18 3.21 10.57 12.93
CA LEU A 18 3.92 11.77 12.54
C LEU A 18 4.38 12.59 13.76
N ALA A 19 3.54 12.71 14.79
CA ALA A 19 3.91 13.42 16.03
C ALA A 19 5.12 12.75 16.70
N ALA A 20 5.14 11.42 16.75
CA ALA A 20 6.29 10.67 17.26
C ALA A 20 7.55 10.88 16.40
N ALA A 21 7.43 10.80 15.07
CA ALA A 21 8.55 11.05 14.17
C ALA A 21 9.09 12.48 14.29
N ALA A 22 8.20 13.46 14.41
CA ALA A 22 8.56 14.87 14.58
C ALA A 22 9.20 15.15 15.93
N ALA A 23 8.76 14.49 17.01
CA ALA A 23 9.39 14.58 18.32
C ALA A 23 10.82 14.03 18.27
N TRP A 24 11.00 12.85 17.69
CA TRP A 24 12.32 12.24 17.54
C TRP A 24 13.25 13.08 16.65
N LEU A 25 12.77 13.62 15.53
CA LEU A 25 13.56 14.50 14.64
C LEU A 25 14.06 15.77 15.33
N LYS A 26 13.42 16.24 16.42
CA LYS A 26 13.89 17.38 17.21
C LYS A 26 15.04 17.01 18.15
N GLU A 27 15.15 15.73 18.52
CA GLU A 27 16.23 15.22 19.36
C GLU A 27 17.50 14.96 18.54
N ILE A 28 17.34 14.56 17.27
CA ILE A 28 18.44 14.36 16.33
C ILE A 28 19.09 15.71 15.97
N LYS A 29 20.37 15.85 16.30
CA LYS A 29 21.20 17.02 15.94
C LYS A 29 21.77 16.85 14.53
N ASP A 30 23.05 17.13 14.30
CA ASP A 30 23.64 17.14 12.97
C ASP A 30 24.13 15.76 12.48
N GLU A 31 23.73 14.68 13.17
CA GLU A 31 24.11 13.32 12.82
C GLU A 31 23.24 12.75 11.68
N PRO A 32 23.82 11.93 10.78
CA PRO A 32 23.05 11.20 9.78
C PRO A 32 22.02 10.31 10.44
N PHE A 33 20.82 10.23 9.86
CA PHE A 33 19.74 9.43 10.42
C PHE A 33 19.02 8.62 9.35
N PHE A 34 18.46 7.49 9.78
CA PHE A 34 17.49 6.72 9.01
C PHE A 34 16.15 6.78 9.71
N LEU A 35 15.12 7.29 9.02
CA LEU A 35 13.78 7.40 9.54
C LEU A 35 12.82 6.59 8.65
N TRP A 36 12.19 5.58 9.25
CA TRP A 36 11.11 4.83 8.62
C TRP A 36 9.77 5.20 9.27
N VAL A 37 8.87 5.79 8.48
CA VAL A 37 7.53 6.18 8.90
C VAL A 37 6.53 5.27 8.20
N HIS A 38 5.83 4.44 8.97
CA HIS A 38 4.84 3.49 8.46
C HIS A 38 3.43 4.01 8.77
N LEU A 39 2.68 4.38 7.73
CA LEU A 39 1.33 4.95 7.84
C LEU A 39 0.31 3.90 7.41
N MET A 40 -0.62 3.56 8.31
CA MET A 40 -1.54 2.43 8.14
C MET A 40 -3.00 2.83 7.86
N ASP A 41 -3.30 4.13 7.79
CA ASP A 41 -4.69 4.61 7.74
C ASP A 41 -5.47 4.19 6.48
N ALA A 42 -4.76 3.92 5.38
CA ALA A 42 -5.35 3.38 4.15
C ALA A 42 -5.59 1.86 4.20
N HIS A 43 -5.13 1.16 5.24
CA HIS A 43 -5.51 -0.23 5.48
C HIS A 43 -6.96 -0.30 5.98
N GLY A 44 -7.64 -1.42 5.71
CA GLY A 44 -8.96 -1.69 6.27
C GLY A 44 -8.98 -1.47 7.79
N PRO A 45 -10.04 -0.86 8.35
CA PRO A 45 -11.40 -0.76 7.80
C PRO A 45 -11.76 0.55 7.09
N TYR A 46 -10.78 1.33 6.59
CA TYR A 46 -11.02 2.59 5.88
C TYR A 46 -11.88 3.59 6.69
N THR A 47 -11.41 3.90 7.89
CA THR A 47 -12.09 4.84 8.80
C THR A 47 -11.25 6.10 8.99
N PRO A 48 -11.02 6.92 7.95
CA PRO A 48 -10.26 8.15 8.10
C PRO A 48 -11.04 9.16 8.97
N PRO A 49 -10.36 10.07 9.69
CA PRO A 49 -11.04 11.06 10.52
C PRO A 49 -11.73 12.15 9.68
N PRO A 50 -12.71 12.89 10.22
CA PRO A 50 -13.22 14.10 9.56
C PRO A 50 -12.10 15.12 9.27
N PRO A 51 -12.19 15.90 8.17
CA PRO A 51 -13.23 15.86 7.14
C PRO A 51 -12.98 14.77 6.07
N PHE A 52 -11.96 13.93 6.22
CA PHE A 52 -11.54 12.98 5.18
C PHE A 52 -12.55 11.85 4.95
N GLU A 53 -13.29 11.43 5.98
CA GLU A 53 -14.36 10.42 5.86
C GLU A 53 -15.41 10.76 4.80
N THR A 54 -15.74 12.04 4.66
CA THR A 54 -16.79 12.51 3.75
C THR A 54 -16.25 13.39 2.63
N ARG A 55 -14.93 13.57 2.55
CA ARG A 55 -14.29 14.49 1.60
C ARG A 55 -14.62 14.16 0.14
N PHE A 56 -14.76 12.87 -0.16
CA PHE A 56 -15.03 12.36 -1.50
C PHE A 56 -16.48 11.87 -1.66
N ALA A 57 -17.31 12.00 -0.61
CA ALA A 57 -18.71 11.61 -0.69
C ALA A 57 -19.43 12.45 -1.76
N GLY A 58 -19.96 11.78 -2.80
CA GLY A 58 -20.74 12.43 -3.86
C GLY A 58 -19.94 13.05 -5.00
N ASP A 59 -18.64 12.78 -5.09
CA ASP A 59 -17.75 13.26 -6.17
C ASP A 59 -18.04 12.70 -7.57
N GLY A 60 -18.98 11.74 -7.69
CA GLY A 60 -19.43 11.20 -8.96
C GLY A 60 -18.39 10.36 -9.70
N LEU A 61 -17.30 9.93 -9.02
CA LEU A 61 -16.41 8.90 -9.57
C LEU A 61 -17.26 7.69 -9.97
N THR A 62 -17.04 7.24 -11.21
CA THR A 62 -17.95 6.48 -12.05
C THR A 62 -18.65 5.35 -11.31
N LEU A 63 -19.99 5.26 -11.47
CA LEU A 63 -20.74 4.09 -11.01
C LEU A 63 -20.03 2.82 -11.48
N THR A 64 -19.57 2.01 -10.54
CA THR A 64 -19.00 0.71 -10.88
C THR A 64 -20.14 -0.28 -11.13
N PRO A 65 -19.95 -1.32 -11.94
CA PRO A 65 -20.91 -2.42 -12.02
C PRO A 65 -21.26 -3.01 -10.64
N PHE A 66 -20.38 -2.83 -9.65
CA PHE A 66 -20.50 -3.35 -8.30
C PHE A 66 -21.42 -2.53 -7.37
N ASP A 67 -21.77 -1.29 -7.72
CA ASP A 67 -22.65 -0.44 -6.90
C ASP A 67 -24.07 -0.99 -6.74
N ARG A 68 -24.46 -1.92 -7.61
CA ARG A 68 -25.76 -2.61 -7.55
C ARG A 68 -25.68 -3.96 -6.84
N LEU A 69 -24.48 -4.41 -6.46
CA LEU A 69 -24.30 -5.68 -5.79
C LEU A 69 -24.63 -5.60 -4.30
N ARG A 70 -25.11 -6.72 -3.77
CA ARG A 70 -25.14 -7.00 -2.34
C ARG A 70 -24.04 -8.01 -2.06
N LEU A 71 -22.91 -7.54 -1.57
CA LEU A 71 -21.76 -8.38 -1.28
C LEU A 71 -21.94 -9.05 0.09
N PRO A 72 -21.73 -10.36 0.23
CA PRO A 72 -21.82 -10.99 1.54
C PRO A 72 -20.68 -10.49 2.44
N LEU A 73 -20.94 -10.42 3.74
CA LEU A 73 -19.84 -10.30 4.71
C LEU A 73 -19.18 -11.66 4.91
N THR A 74 -17.85 -11.69 4.87
CA THR A 74 -17.07 -12.91 5.07
C THR A 74 -16.44 -12.91 6.46
N GLU A 75 -16.70 -13.98 7.22
CA GLU A 75 -16.04 -14.23 8.51
C GLU A 75 -14.55 -14.42 8.24
N THR A 76 -13.78 -13.37 8.48
CA THR A 76 -12.39 -13.31 8.05
C THR A 76 -11.49 -14.07 9.02
N GLN A 77 -11.45 -15.39 8.83
CA GLN A 77 -10.19 -16.12 8.94
C GLN A 77 -9.91 -16.78 7.60
N ILE A 78 -9.62 -15.95 6.59
CA ILE A 78 -8.74 -16.37 5.50
C ILE A 78 -7.40 -16.64 6.18
N THR A 79 -7.24 -17.84 6.72
CA THR A 79 -5.95 -18.29 7.22
C THR A 79 -4.98 -18.22 6.03
N ARG A 80 -3.67 -18.11 6.27
CA ARG A 80 -2.62 -18.22 5.22
C ARG A 80 -2.65 -19.55 4.42
N LYS A 81 -3.74 -20.32 4.49
CA LYS A 81 -3.97 -21.60 3.82
C LYS A 81 -5.12 -21.59 2.82
N THR A 82 -5.99 -20.57 2.80
CA THR A 82 -7.07 -20.46 1.80
C THR A 82 -6.48 -20.00 0.48
N ALA A 83 -6.63 -20.82 -0.54
CA ALA A 83 -6.25 -20.48 -1.89
C ALA A 83 -7.27 -19.50 -2.50
N PRO A 84 -6.94 -18.78 -3.59
CA PRO A 84 -7.91 -17.94 -4.30
C PRO A 84 -9.20 -18.69 -4.67
N GLU A 85 -9.12 -19.99 -4.97
CA GLU A 85 -10.27 -20.85 -5.26
C GLU A 85 -11.19 -21.12 -4.05
N ASP A 86 -10.67 -21.02 -2.82
CA ASP A 86 -11.44 -21.15 -1.59
C ASP A 86 -11.92 -19.79 -1.05
N TYR A 87 -11.50 -18.69 -1.70
CA TYR A 87 -11.95 -17.36 -1.33
C TYR A 87 -13.41 -17.20 -1.74
N ILE A 88 -14.24 -16.87 -0.76
CA ILE A 88 -15.63 -16.51 -0.99
C ILE A 88 -15.65 -14.99 -1.26
N PRO A 89 -16.05 -14.55 -2.46
CA PRO A 89 -16.18 -13.12 -2.76
C PRO A 89 -17.08 -12.42 -1.76
N GLY A 90 -16.55 -11.39 -1.11
CA GLY A 90 -17.30 -10.61 -0.14
C GLY A 90 -16.41 -9.71 0.70
N ILE A 91 -17.05 -8.80 1.43
CA ILE A 91 -16.34 -7.82 2.25
C ILE A 91 -15.90 -8.48 3.55
N PRO A 92 -14.62 -8.41 3.95
CA PRO A 92 -14.18 -8.83 5.26
C PRO A 92 -15.06 -8.23 6.37
N ALA A 93 -15.65 -9.08 7.22
CA ALA A 93 -16.60 -8.62 8.23
C ALA A 93 -16.03 -7.54 9.17
N TYR A 94 -14.73 -7.55 9.47
CA TYR A 94 -14.09 -6.50 10.29
C TYR A 94 -14.02 -5.13 9.60
N GLN A 95 -14.27 -5.06 8.29
CA GLN A 95 -14.32 -3.83 7.50
C GLN A 95 -15.76 -3.36 7.28
N ALA A 96 -16.77 -4.06 7.78
CA ALA A 96 -18.15 -3.62 7.66
C ALA A 96 -18.33 -2.20 8.22
N LEU A 97 -18.85 -1.28 7.41
CA LEU A 97 -19.06 0.09 7.85
C LEU A 97 -20.20 0.13 8.87
N GLY A 98 -20.04 0.84 9.99
CA GLY A 98 -21.06 0.81 11.05
C GLY A 98 -21.29 -0.60 11.64
N PHE A 99 -20.25 -1.44 11.66
CA PHE A 99 -20.29 -2.76 12.27
C PHE A 99 -20.74 -2.66 13.74
N GLU A 100 -21.93 -3.20 14.03
CA GLU A 100 -22.39 -3.46 15.39
C GLU A 100 -22.18 -4.95 15.70
N PRO A 101 -21.28 -5.31 16.63
CA PRO A 101 -21.02 -6.71 16.98
C PRO A 101 -22.27 -7.49 17.40
N SER A 102 -23.28 -6.80 17.95
CA SER A 102 -24.56 -7.36 18.38
C SER A 102 -25.55 -7.65 17.24
N SER A 103 -25.34 -7.09 16.05
CA SER A 103 -26.23 -7.28 14.90
C SER A 103 -25.47 -7.08 13.57
N PRO A 104 -24.45 -7.90 13.28
CA PRO A 104 -23.66 -7.73 12.07
C PRO A 104 -24.54 -7.92 10.82
N PRO A 105 -24.52 -6.99 9.85
CA PRO A 105 -25.28 -7.16 8.61
C PRO A 105 -24.76 -8.38 7.85
N LYS A 106 -25.62 -9.15 7.20
CA LYS A 106 -25.18 -10.31 6.38
C LYS A 106 -24.57 -9.90 5.04
N TYR A 107 -24.90 -8.70 4.58
CA TYR A 107 -24.50 -8.16 3.29
C TYR A 107 -24.21 -6.67 3.40
N GLU A 108 -23.33 -6.18 2.54
CA GLU A 108 -23.08 -4.77 2.31
C GLU A 108 -23.48 -4.37 0.88
N SER A 109 -23.99 -3.16 0.74
CA SER A 109 -24.36 -2.57 -0.56
C SER A 109 -23.75 -1.18 -0.76
N ARG A 110 -22.84 -0.77 0.12
CA ARG A 110 -22.25 0.57 0.14
C ARG A 110 -20.90 0.61 -0.57
N PHE A 111 -20.76 -0.14 -1.66
CA PHE A 111 -19.49 -0.31 -2.37
C PHE A 111 -18.76 1.02 -2.63
N LYS A 112 -19.46 2.02 -3.20
CA LYS A 112 -18.90 3.36 -3.40
C LYS A 112 -18.44 4.05 -2.11
N GLU A 113 -19.15 3.88 -0.99
CA GLU A 113 -18.73 4.48 0.28
C GLU A 113 -17.39 3.91 0.77
N TYR A 114 -17.10 2.62 0.51
CA TYR A 114 -15.79 2.06 0.81
C TYR A 114 -14.68 2.71 0.00
N LEU A 115 -14.90 2.92 -1.31
CA LEU A 115 -13.95 3.62 -2.18
C LEU A 115 -13.72 5.06 -1.73
N ASP A 116 -14.80 5.80 -1.47
CA ASP A 116 -14.74 7.20 -1.03
C ASP A 116 -13.96 7.33 0.30
N ARG A 117 -14.14 6.36 1.22
CA ARG A 117 -13.40 6.31 2.48
C ARG A 117 -11.94 5.89 2.29
N TYR A 118 -11.63 5.00 1.34
CA TYR A 118 -10.25 4.65 0.98
C TYR A 118 -9.51 5.87 0.40
N ASP A 119 -10.13 6.61 -0.52
CA ASP A 119 -9.60 7.88 -1.05
C ASP A 119 -9.45 8.93 0.05
N GLY A 120 -10.41 9.00 0.98
CA GLY A 120 -10.32 9.80 2.19
C GLY A 120 -9.09 9.44 3.04
N ALA A 121 -8.82 8.15 3.23
CA ALA A 121 -7.66 7.67 3.96
C ALA A 121 -6.34 7.99 3.25
N ILE A 122 -6.27 7.85 1.92
CA ILE A 122 -5.11 8.31 1.13
C ILE A 122 -4.89 9.80 1.34
N ALA A 123 -5.94 10.63 1.27
CA ALA A 123 -5.82 12.07 1.46
C ALA A 123 -5.38 12.44 2.89
N TYR A 124 -5.74 11.65 3.90
CA TYR A 124 -5.27 11.82 5.26
C TYR A 124 -3.78 11.45 5.40
N VAL A 125 -3.35 10.35 4.76
CA VAL A 125 -1.93 9.95 4.66
C VAL A 125 -1.11 11.01 3.93
N ASP A 126 -1.61 11.55 2.82
CA ASP A 126 -0.98 12.63 2.05
C ASP A 126 -0.75 13.89 2.89
N LEU A 127 -1.74 14.27 3.73
CA LEU A 127 -1.56 15.36 4.69
C LEU A 127 -0.39 15.09 5.66
N ALA A 128 -0.28 13.86 6.18
CA ALA A 128 0.81 13.49 7.08
C ALA A 128 2.18 13.52 6.39
N VAL A 129 2.27 13.00 5.16
CA VAL A 129 3.46 13.08 4.31
C VAL A 129 3.85 14.54 4.08
N GLY A 130 2.90 15.39 3.67
CA GLY A 130 3.14 16.81 3.43
C GLY A 130 3.70 17.55 4.66
N ARG A 131 3.19 17.22 5.85
CA ARG A 131 3.69 17.78 7.12
C ARG A 131 5.11 17.31 7.45
N LEU A 132 5.43 16.03 7.23
CA LEU A 132 6.80 15.53 7.41
C LEU A 132 7.78 16.22 6.48
N LEU A 133 7.42 16.36 5.19
CA LEU A 133 8.23 17.06 4.21
C LEU A 133 8.41 18.55 4.58
N ALA A 134 7.37 19.21 5.08
CA ALA A 134 7.45 20.58 5.55
C ALA A 134 8.39 20.73 6.77
N LEU A 135 8.36 19.77 7.71
CA LEU A 135 9.28 19.74 8.84
C LEU A 135 10.73 19.62 8.37
N LEU A 136 11.03 18.66 7.50
CA LEU A 136 12.37 18.50 6.93
C LEU A 136 12.84 19.77 6.21
N LYS A 137 11.95 20.48 5.50
CA LYS A 137 12.26 21.77 4.87
C LYS A 137 12.57 22.86 5.89
N SER A 138 11.77 22.98 6.96
CA SER A 138 11.98 23.98 8.02
C SER A 138 13.30 23.79 8.78
N GLN A 139 13.83 22.56 8.80
CA GLN A 139 15.10 22.21 9.42
C GLN A 139 16.27 22.23 8.42
N ASN A 140 16.06 22.68 7.18
CA ASN A 140 17.03 22.62 6.08
C ASN A 140 17.56 21.20 5.74
N ARG A 141 16.84 20.15 6.15
CA ARG A 141 17.24 18.75 5.92
C ARG A 141 16.65 18.15 4.64
N TYR A 142 15.62 18.77 4.07
CA TYR A 142 14.92 18.24 2.90
C TYR A 142 15.83 18.08 1.67
N ASN A 143 16.74 19.04 1.42
CA ASN A 143 17.56 19.03 0.20
C ASN A 143 18.63 17.93 0.22
N ASP A 144 19.19 17.63 1.39
CA ASP A 144 20.25 16.63 1.53
C ASP A 144 19.69 15.22 1.78
N ALA A 145 18.45 15.10 2.25
CA ALA A 145 17.83 13.80 2.53
C ALA A 145 17.53 12.99 1.27
N ILE A 146 17.79 11.69 1.29
CA ILE A 146 17.12 10.73 0.40
C ILE A 146 15.72 10.49 0.96
N ILE A 147 14.69 10.68 0.15
CA ILE A 147 13.29 10.50 0.54
C ILE A 147 12.65 9.49 -0.39
N ILE A 148 12.10 8.42 0.18
CA ILE A 148 11.41 7.35 -0.54
C ILE A 148 9.99 7.27 0.01
N VAL A 149 9.00 7.37 -0.88
CA VAL A 149 7.59 7.13 -0.56
C VAL A 149 7.12 5.95 -1.39
N HIS A 150 6.62 4.90 -0.73
CA HIS A 150 6.10 3.72 -1.38
C HIS A 150 4.97 3.09 -0.57
N ALA A 151 4.28 2.11 -1.15
CA ALA A 151 3.43 1.17 -0.42
C ALA A 151 4.09 -0.22 -0.41
N ASP A 152 3.74 -1.07 0.55
CA ASP A 152 4.19 -2.47 0.61
C ASP A 152 3.41 -3.36 -0.36
N HIS A 153 2.12 -3.07 -0.53
CA HIS A 153 1.24 -3.66 -1.55
C HIS A 153 0.10 -2.67 -1.93
N GLY A 154 -0.71 -3.05 -2.90
CA GLY A 154 -1.95 -2.39 -3.29
C GLY A 154 -3.18 -3.04 -2.66
N GLU A 155 -4.37 -2.76 -3.18
CA GLU A 155 -5.64 -3.21 -2.61
C GLU A 155 -6.59 -3.59 -3.75
N ALA A 156 -7.27 -4.73 -3.61
CA ALA A 156 -8.31 -5.12 -4.55
C ALA A 156 -9.66 -4.55 -4.12
N PHE A 157 -10.43 -4.04 -5.07
CA PHE A 157 -11.77 -3.50 -4.89
C PHE A 157 -12.84 -4.32 -5.61
N GLY A 158 -12.50 -5.44 -6.21
CA GLY A 158 -13.42 -6.34 -6.91
C GLY A 158 -12.77 -7.05 -8.08
N GLU A 159 -11.52 -6.68 -8.41
CA GLU A 159 -10.65 -7.36 -9.35
C GLU A 159 -10.56 -8.84 -9.00
N GLN A 160 -10.77 -9.71 -10.00
CA GLN A 160 -10.79 -11.16 -9.83
C GLN A 160 -11.75 -11.65 -8.72
N GLY A 161 -12.79 -10.88 -8.41
CA GLY A 161 -13.74 -11.18 -7.36
C GLY A 161 -13.24 -10.93 -5.94
N VAL A 162 -12.05 -10.34 -5.75
CA VAL A 162 -11.48 -9.99 -4.43
C VAL A 162 -11.94 -8.61 -4.03
N PHE A 163 -12.67 -8.49 -2.92
CA PHE A 163 -13.30 -7.24 -2.49
C PHE A 163 -12.69 -6.69 -1.20
N PHE A 164 -12.09 -5.50 -1.28
CA PHE A 164 -11.49 -4.76 -0.16
C PHE A 164 -10.50 -5.62 0.62
N PHE A 165 -9.61 -6.30 -0.11
CA PHE A 165 -8.68 -7.26 0.47
C PHE A 165 -7.42 -7.40 -0.39
N HIS A 166 -6.36 -7.89 0.24
CA HIS A 166 -5.06 -8.13 -0.37
C HIS A 166 -4.42 -9.40 0.21
N GLY A 167 -3.32 -9.85 -0.39
CA GLY A 167 -2.62 -11.06 0.06
C GLY A 167 -3.28 -12.36 -0.40
N LEU A 168 -3.99 -12.31 -1.52
CA LEU A 168 -4.53 -13.51 -2.21
C LEU A 168 -3.99 -13.67 -3.62
N THR A 169 -3.73 -12.58 -4.32
CA THR A 169 -3.32 -12.58 -5.71
C THR A 169 -2.06 -11.77 -5.90
N VAL A 170 -1.45 -11.92 -7.08
CA VAL A 170 -0.36 -11.05 -7.58
C VAL A 170 -0.81 -10.30 -8.83
N THR A 171 -2.08 -9.87 -8.82
CA THR A 171 -2.69 -9.04 -9.87
C THR A 171 -2.27 -7.58 -9.71
N ARG A 172 -2.42 -6.80 -10.79
CA ARG A 172 -1.90 -5.42 -10.86
C ARG A 172 -2.42 -4.54 -9.70
N ASP A 173 -3.67 -4.68 -9.31
CA ASP A 173 -4.31 -4.01 -8.17
C ASP A 173 -3.56 -4.23 -6.83
N GLN A 174 -2.94 -5.39 -6.62
CA GLN A 174 -2.21 -5.69 -5.38
C GLN A 174 -0.70 -5.47 -5.45
N ILE A 175 -0.08 -5.47 -6.64
CA ILE A 175 1.39 -5.44 -6.75
C ILE A 175 1.96 -4.21 -7.45
N HIS A 176 1.12 -3.40 -8.10
CA HIS A 176 1.55 -2.16 -8.75
C HIS A 176 1.38 -0.97 -7.80
N VAL A 177 2.41 -0.77 -6.98
CA VAL A 177 2.43 0.23 -5.91
C VAL A 177 3.08 1.55 -6.33
N PRO A 178 2.76 2.68 -5.67
CA PRO A 178 3.54 3.90 -5.84
C PRO A 178 5.00 3.67 -5.38
N LEU A 179 5.94 4.27 -6.12
CA LEU A 179 7.33 4.44 -5.71
C LEU A 179 7.82 5.81 -6.18
N ILE A 180 8.05 6.71 -5.23
CA ILE A 180 8.61 8.03 -5.47
C ILE A 180 9.95 8.08 -4.75
N VAL A 181 11.02 8.39 -5.48
CA VAL A 181 12.37 8.50 -4.93
C VAL A 181 12.90 9.90 -5.22
N LYS A 182 13.32 10.60 -4.16
CA LYS A 182 14.04 11.87 -4.23
C LYS A 182 15.43 11.66 -3.66
N ALA A 183 16.45 11.99 -4.43
CA ALA A 183 17.86 11.98 -4.03
C ALA A 183 18.62 13.01 -4.88
N ALA A 184 19.73 13.55 -4.37
CA ALA A 184 20.52 14.56 -5.07
C ALA A 184 21.12 14.03 -6.40
N GLN A 185 21.36 12.72 -6.45
CA GLN A 185 21.92 11.99 -7.58
C GLN A 185 20.91 11.75 -8.70
N LEU A 186 19.61 11.98 -8.46
CA LEU A 186 18.54 11.67 -9.40
C LEU A 186 18.00 12.94 -10.08
N ALA A 187 17.89 12.88 -11.39
CA ALA A 187 17.15 13.89 -12.15
C ALA A 187 15.64 13.67 -12.00
N PRO A 188 14.82 14.73 -11.88
CA PRO A 188 13.37 14.61 -11.89
C PRO A 188 12.88 13.92 -13.16
N GLY A 189 11.97 12.98 -13.02
CA GLY A 189 11.40 12.25 -14.15
C GLY A 189 10.33 11.26 -13.73
N ARG A 190 9.56 10.79 -14.71
CA ARG A 190 8.62 9.68 -14.57
C ARG A 190 9.08 8.55 -15.48
N TYR A 191 9.20 7.36 -14.93
CA TYR A 191 9.67 6.18 -15.64
C TYR A 191 8.53 5.15 -15.69
N SER A 192 8.29 4.58 -16.87
CA SER A 192 7.29 3.51 -17.06
C SER A 192 7.90 2.11 -16.95
N ALA A 193 9.21 2.00 -17.13
CA ALA A 193 9.94 0.75 -17.05
C ALA A 193 9.80 0.13 -15.64
N PRO A 194 9.65 -1.21 -15.55
CA PRO A 194 9.30 -1.86 -14.31
C PRO A 194 10.46 -1.82 -13.32
N VAL A 195 10.12 -1.57 -12.05
CA VAL A 195 11.01 -1.60 -10.89
C VAL A 195 10.35 -2.42 -9.77
N SER A 196 11.15 -2.86 -8.81
CA SER A 196 10.72 -3.65 -7.66
C SER A 196 11.03 -2.90 -6.37
N LEU A 197 10.24 -3.11 -5.31
CA LEU A 197 10.63 -2.66 -3.96
C LEU A 197 11.96 -3.26 -3.51
N CYS A 198 12.37 -4.41 -4.06
CA CYS A 198 13.70 -4.99 -3.83
C CYS A 198 14.84 -4.11 -4.36
N ASP A 199 14.56 -3.12 -5.21
CA ASP A 199 15.55 -2.18 -5.76
C ASP A 199 15.92 -1.07 -4.75
N ILE A 200 15.10 -0.86 -3.71
CA ILE A 200 15.34 0.18 -2.69
C ILE A 200 16.65 -0.06 -1.94
N MET A 201 16.93 -1.29 -1.50
CA MET A 201 18.14 -1.58 -0.72
C MET A 201 19.43 -1.44 -1.54
N PRO A 202 19.55 -2.00 -2.76
CA PRO A 202 20.68 -1.72 -3.65
C PRO A 202 20.86 -0.23 -3.95
N PHE A 203 19.75 0.49 -4.16
CA PHE A 203 19.77 1.93 -4.37
C PHE A 203 20.35 2.68 -3.16
N LEU A 204 19.86 2.38 -1.94
CA LEU A 204 20.36 3.03 -0.72
C LEU A 204 21.83 2.70 -0.48
N ALA A 205 22.25 1.46 -0.72
CA ALA A 205 23.65 1.06 -0.56
C ALA A 205 24.56 1.85 -1.52
N GLU A 206 24.22 1.92 -2.81
CA GLU A 206 25.02 2.66 -3.78
C GLU A 206 24.96 4.19 -3.55
N ALA A 207 23.79 4.75 -3.27
CA ALA A 207 23.61 6.19 -3.10
C ALA A 207 24.27 6.74 -1.82
N LEU A 208 24.50 5.89 -0.82
CA LEU A 208 25.14 6.24 0.46
C LEU A 208 26.58 5.72 0.57
N ASP A 209 27.13 5.13 -0.51
CA ASP A 209 28.48 4.53 -0.52
C ASP A 209 28.68 3.50 0.61
N LEU A 210 27.67 2.64 0.80
CA LEU A 210 27.68 1.57 1.81
C LEU A 210 27.98 0.21 1.16
N ASP A 211 28.62 -0.67 1.93
CA ASP A 211 28.81 -2.05 1.53
C ASP A 211 27.45 -2.75 1.36
N ALA A 212 27.15 -3.09 0.11
CA ALA A 212 25.98 -3.86 -0.28
C ALA A 212 26.05 -5.30 0.28
N PRO A 213 25.09 -5.74 1.11
CA PRO A 213 25.01 -7.13 1.51
C PRO A 213 24.90 -8.04 0.27
N GLY A 214 25.65 -9.15 0.25
CA GLY A 214 25.52 -10.14 -0.82
C GLY A 214 24.10 -10.72 -0.90
N GLY A 215 23.66 -11.10 -2.10
CA GLY A 215 22.38 -11.78 -2.31
C GLY A 215 21.16 -10.85 -2.47
N MET A 216 21.35 -9.54 -2.59
CA MET A 216 20.26 -8.64 -2.97
C MET A 216 19.74 -8.98 -4.38
N MET A 217 18.42 -9.11 -4.51
CA MET A 217 17.76 -9.48 -5.77
C MET A 217 17.42 -8.27 -6.66
N GLY A 218 17.50 -7.05 -6.12
CA GLY A 218 17.19 -5.81 -6.83
C GLY A 218 18.36 -5.24 -7.62
N ARG A 219 18.09 -4.15 -8.33
CA ARG A 219 19.07 -3.33 -9.04
C ARG A 219 18.95 -1.90 -8.51
N SER A 220 20.06 -1.19 -8.36
CA SER A 220 20.02 0.20 -7.92
C SER A 220 19.22 1.09 -8.88
N LEU A 221 18.54 2.09 -8.30
CA LEU A 221 17.70 3.07 -8.99
C LEU A 221 18.48 4.31 -9.45
N LEU A 222 19.81 4.38 -9.23
CA LEU A 222 20.64 5.48 -9.76
C LEU A 222 20.72 5.44 -11.29
N ALA A 223 20.75 4.24 -11.86
CA ALA A 223 20.62 4.05 -13.30
C ALA A 223 19.14 4.14 -13.71
N ARG A 224 18.88 4.60 -14.95
CA ARG A 224 17.54 4.54 -15.52
C ARG A 224 17.03 3.10 -15.52
N PRO A 225 15.77 2.85 -15.13
CA PRO A 225 15.22 1.50 -15.15
C PRO A 225 15.24 0.90 -16.57
N ASP A 226 15.65 -0.36 -16.65
CA ASP A 226 15.74 -1.12 -17.88
C ASP A 226 14.34 -1.55 -18.36
N PRO A 227 13.85 -1.08 -19.52
CA PRO A 227 12.52 -1.42 -20.03
C PRO A 227 12.39 -2.90 -20.43
N GLN A 228 13.50 -3.61 -20.61
CA GLN A 228 13.52 -5.05 -20.94
C GLN A 228 13.54 -5.94 -19.69
N ARG A 229 13.58 -5.36 -18.49
CA ARG A 229 13.62 -6.12 -17.24
C ARG A 229 12.30 -6.86 -17.01
N PHE A 230 12.43 -8.10 -16.55
CA PHE A 230 11.33 -8.89 -16.01
C PHE A 230 11.41 -8.91 -14.48
N ILE A 231 10.27 -8.71 -13.81
CA ILE A 231 10.16 -8.68 -12.36
C ILE A 231 9.18 -9.77 -11.90
N PRO A 232 9.63 -10.72 -11.06
CA PRO A 232 8.74 -11.67 -10.46
C PRO A 232 8.03 -11.08 -9.24
N SER A 233 6.79 -11.48 -9.02
CA SER A 233 6.08 -11.33 -7.74
C SER A 233 5.35 -12.62 -7.45
N GLN A 234 5.37 -13.09 -6.21
CA GLN A 234 4.77 -14.37 -5.88
C GLN A 234 3.97 -14.31 -4.59
N ILE A 235 2.91 -15.12 -4.57
CA ILE A 235 2.20 -15.53 -3.38
C ILE A 235 2.01 -17.04 -3.44
N LEU A 236 1.51 -17.66 -2.37
CA LEU A 236 1.51 -19.13 -2.16
C LEU A 236 1.25 -19.98 -3.41
N ARG A 237 0.25 -19.65 -4.22
CA ARG A 237 -0.14 -20.43 -5.42
C ARG A 237 -0.13 -19.64 -6.73
N GLN A 238 0.33 -18.38 -6.72
CA GLN A 238 0.41 -17.56 -7.94
C GLN A 238 1.78 -16.92 -8.08
N LEU A 239 2.30 -16.92 -9.31
CA LEU A 239 3.50 -16.21 -9.73
C LEU A 239 3.12 -15.23 -10.84
N ALA A 240 3.48 -13.97 -10.67
CA ALA A 240 3.45 -12.96 -11.71
C ALA A 240 4.86 -12.76 -12.27
N ILE A 241 4.96 -12.65 -13.60
CA ILE A 241 6.14 -12.13 -14.29
C ILE A 241 5.72 -10.85 -14.99
N ILE A 242 6.39 -9.74 -14.66
CA ILE A 242 6.00 -8.39 -15.08
C ILE A 242 7.08 -7.83 -15.99
N ASN A 243 6.70 -7.27 -17.13
CA ASN A 243 7.58 -6.42 -17.93
C ASN A 243 6.93 -5.05 -18.18
N ASN A 244 7.54 -4.21 -19.02
CA ASN A 244 7.06 -2.86 -19.28
C ASN A 244 5.65 -2.79 -19.90
N GLU A 245 5.19 -3.85 -20.56
CA GLU A 245 3.94 -3.88 -21.31
C GLU A 245 2.89 -4.80 -20.68
N ASN A 246 3.33 -5.91 -20.10
CA ASN A 246 2.49 -7.04 -19.75
C ASN A 246 2.74 -7.54 -18.33
N LEU A 247 1.71 -8.11 -17.75
CA LEU A 247 1.77 -8.90 -16.53
C LEU A 247 1.28 -10.31 -16.89
N TYR A 248 2.16 -11.30 -16.75
CA TYR A 248 1.88 -12.70 -17.00
C TYR A 248 1.58 -13.39 -15.68
N LEU A 249 0.38 -13.92 -15.51
CA LEU A 249 -0.01 -14.67 -14.33
C LEU A 249 0.16 -16.17 -14.57
N TYR A 250 0.80 -16.84 -13.63
CA TYR A 250 0.85 -18.28 -13.54
C TYR A 250 0.21 -18.72 -12.23
N GLY A 251 -0.88 -19.46 -12.35
CA GLY A 251 -1.53 -20.19 -11.26
C GLY A 251 -2.28 -21.38 -11.85
N GLN A 252 -2.07 -22.58 -11.28
CA GLN A 252 -2.71 -23.83 -11.74
C GLN A 252 -2.65 -24.09 -13.27
N GLY A 253 -1.52 -23.80 -13.92
CA GLY A 253 -1.13 -24.50 -15.17
C GLY A 253 -1.15 -23.76 -16.50
N TYR A 254 -1.57 -22.49 -16.62
CA TYR A 254 -1.43 -21.73 -17.88
C TYR A 254 -1.15 -20.24 -17.64
N PHE A 255 -0.51 -19.60 -18.63
CA PHE A 255 -0.37 -18.14 -18.68
C PHE A 255 -1.64 -17.54 -19.26
N GLU A 256 -2.39 -16.78 -18.47
CA GLU A 256 -3.43 -15.91 -18.99
C GLU A 256 -2.86 -14.48 -19.14
N PRO A 257 -3.05 -13.82 -20.29
CA PRO A 257 -2.86 -12.37 -20.38
C PRO A 257 -3.88 -11.71 -19.45
N ALA A 258 -3.40 -10.91 -18.50
CA ALA A 258 -4.25 -10.10 -17.61
C ALA A 258 -4.92 -8.95 -18.36
#